data_AF-A0A0D2LHS1-F1
#
_entry.id   AF-A0A0D2LHS1-F1
#
_cell.length_a   1.000
_cell.length_b   1.000
_cell.length_c   1.000
_cell.angle_alpha   90.00
_cell.angle_beta   90.00
_cell.angle_gamma   90.00
#
_symmetry.space_group_name_H-M   'P 1'
#
loop_
_entity.id
_entity.type
_entity.pdbx_description
1 polymer ?
#
loop_
_entity_poly.entity_id
_entity_poly.type
_entity_poly.pdbx_seq_one_letter_code
_entity_poly.pdbx_strand_id
1 'polypeptide(L)'
;MCSCFRGLWRLFCGGGPARRGDKDAENHQEWGRGGVAGADDIEARERLLSNGDADSGRAPVQRPASRKESFALEGAAGADGPAVEDVPLPAPLAARPRSDSKQQQQAPRGEPPSARLSKGGLNAISAAAGDTGRAVTVMRHGHRQDELDATWSRVATRPWDPPLSIKGRSQAREVAAAMRDLNIDIIVTSPFKRCLQTSAEIAAELGTPQGAWLVDWGLSEVCDPRVLMHGRPDCVHMAKRRPVDAWMWGGATMQEAIDMFVQSCVEQLPALSIRPVPRPGSQPPPYPEALEAGLQRYGRTVQQLVWAFPGKNLLVVSHGECVRAVVNMMEPKCEIFEVRHVGYAVLQYNDPATAAEDGHRGWKLASSEGGETGVFWLWEDS
;
A
#
# COMPACT_ATOMS: atom_id res chain seq x y z
N MET A 1 19.26 -8.14 -0.40
CA MET A 1 19.18 -6.66 -0.46
C MET A 1 18.85 -6.03 0.92
N CYS A 2 19.15 -6.68 2.06
CA CYS A 2 18.62 -6.27 3.38
C CYS A 2 19.55 -5.45 4.30
N SER A 3 20.79 -5.10 3.92
CA SER A 3 21.74 -4.50 4.88
C SER A 3 21.78 -2.95 4.92
N CYS A 4 21.17 -2.25 3.95
CA CYS A 4 21.33 -0.79 3.83
C CYS A 4 20.41 0.08 4.72
N PHE A 5 19.48 -0.48 5.49
CA PHE A 5 18.45 0.31 6.21
C PHE A 5 18.83 0.73 7.65
N ARG A 6 19.99 0.33 8.16
CA ARG A 6 20.35 0.43 9.59
C ARG A 6 20.68 1.84 10.12
N GLY A 7 20.93 2.83 9.25
CA GLY A 7 21.52 4.10 9.67
C GLY A 7 20.59 5.30 9.88
N LEU A 8 19.41 5.35 9.24
CA LEU A 8 18.71 6.62 9.03
C LEU A 8 17.56 6.95 10.00
N TRP A 9 17.02 5.98 10.73
CA TRP A 9 15.83 6.20 11.57
C TRP A 9 16.10 6.90 12.91
N ARG A 10 17.37 7.05 13.32
CA ARG A 10 17.76 7.75 14.57
C ARG A 10 17.49 9.26 14.55
N LEU A 11 17.28 9.87 13.38
CA LEU A 11 17.04 11.32 13.26
C LEU A 11 15.60 11.76 13.60
N PHE A 12 14.65 10.82 13.70
CA PHE A 12 13.24 11.15 13.97
C PHE A 12 12.68 10.56 15.28
N CYS A 13 13.31 9.51 15.83
CA CYS A 13 12.95 8.93 17.13
C CYS A 13 13.78 9.56 18.26
N GLY A 14 13.53 10.84 18.58
CA GLY A 14 14.19 11.51 19.70
C GLY A 14 13.69 11.00 21.05
N GLY A 15 14.57 10.34 21.83
CA GLY A 15 14.30 9.98 23.23
C GLY A 15 15.35 9.07 23.87
N GLY A 16 16.46 9.64 24.36
CA GLY A 16 17.43 8.96 25.24
C GLY A 16 18.49 9.92 25.77
N PRO A 17 18.88 9.87 27.05
CA PRO A 17 19.66 10.95 27.68
C PRO A 17 21.12 10.95 27.22
N ALA A 18 21.59 12.13 26.83
CA ALA A 18 22.98 12.38 26.49
C ALA A 18 23.89 12.19 27.72
N ARG A 19 24.88 11.31 27.62
CA ARG A 19 26.09 11.36 28.45
C ARG A 19 27.25 11.93 27.64
N ARG A 20 27.94 12.90 28.26
CA ARG A 20 29.08 13.65 27.74
C ARG A 20 30.40 12.89 27.90
N GLY A 21 31.36 13.24 27.04
CA GLY A 21 32.80 12.99 27.19
C GLY A 21 33.27 11.72 26.46
N ASP A 22 34.31 11.70 25.64
CA ASP A 22 35.41 12.66 25.50
C ASP A 22 36.03 12.59 24.09
N LYS A 23 36.81 13.63 23.80
CA LYS A 23 37.53 13.92 22.56
C LYS A 23 38.66 12.91 22.30
N ASP A 24 38.98 12.66 21.04
CA ASP A 24 40.24 13.12 20.45
C ASP A 24 40.32 12.80 18.95
N ALA A 25 40.79 13.79 18.21
CA ALA A 25 41.16 13.70 16.81
C ALA A 25 42.67 13.48 16.72
N GLU A 26 43.13 12.63 15.80
CA GLU A 26 44.26 12.90 14.88
C GLU A 26 44.61 11.68 14.01
N ASN A 27 44.43 11.87 12.70
CA ASN A 27 45.44 11.82 11.64
C ASN A 27 46.29 10.55 11.29
N HIS A 28 46.46 10.40 9.96
CA HIS A 28 47.51 9.74 9.18
C HIS A 28 47.54 8.21 8.90
N GLN A 29 47.43 7.95 7.58
CA GLN A 29 48.29 7.11 6.70
C GLN A 29 48.24 5.57 6.71
N GLU A 30 47.91 5.07 5.51
CA GLU A 30 48.46 3.92 4.77
C GLU A 30 48.92 2.69 5.54
N TRP A 31 48.25 1.55 5.32
CA TRP A 31 48.92 0.26 5.10
C TRP A 31 48.08 -0.65 4.17
N GLY A 32 48.68 -1.00 3.03
CA GLY A 32 48.94 -2.40 2.70
C GLY A 32 47.80 -3.29 2.16
N ARG A 33 47.83 -3.44 0.83
CA ARG A 33 47.46 -4.63 0.02
C ARG A 33 47.26 -5.94 0.80
N GLY A 34 46.08 -6.56 0.60
CA GLY A 34 45.83 -7.99 0.76
C GLY A 34 44.71 -8.38 -0.19
N GLY A 35 45.02 -9.18 -1.22
CA GLY A 35 44.14 -9.45 -2.35
C GLY A 35 43.27 -10.71 -2.24
N VAL A 36 42.18 -10.65 -3.02
CA VAL A 36 41.53 -11.71 -3.83
C VAL A 36 40.93 -12.95 -3.13
N ALA A 37 39.60 -13.07 -3.19
CA ALA A 37 38.89 -14.07 -4.01
C ALA A 37 37.36 -14.03 -3.75
N GLY A 38 36.54 -14.12 -4.81
CA GLY A 38 35.11 -14.42 -4.70
C GLY A 38 34.17 -13.54 -5.53
N ALA A 39 34.47 -13.31 -6.81
CA ALA A 39 33.53 -12.72 -7.76
C ALA A 39 33.73 -13.41 -9.12
N ASP A 40 33.16 -14.61 -9.27
CA ASP A 40 33.00 -15.31 -10.55
C ASP A 40 31.89 -16.36 -10.37
N ASP A 41 30.62 -15.97 -10.52
CA ASP A 41 29.55 -16.94 -10.82
C ASP A 41 28.28 -16.30 -11.41
N ILE A 42 28.45 -15.32 -12.30
CA ILE A 42 27.35 -14.75 -13.09
C ILE A 42 27.82 -14.58 -14.55
N GLU A 43 28.28 -15.66 -15.19
CA GLU A 43 28.52 -15.65 -16.65
C GLU A 43 28.39 -17.02 -17.32
N ALA A 44 27.72 -18.00 -16.69
CA ALA A 44 27.63 -19.38 -17.18
C ALA A 44 26.22 -19.87 -17.54
N ARG A 45 25.25 -18.98 -17.84
CA ARG A 45 23.88 -19.38 -18.25
C ARG A 45 23.32 -18.70 -19.51
N GLU A 46 24.18 -18.21 -20.40
CA GLU A 46 23.79 -17.69 -21.73
C GLU A 46 24.46 -18.41 -22.92
N ARG A 47 24.82 -19.69 -22.77
CA ARG A 47 25.31 -20.51 -23.90
C ARG A 47 24.73 -21.91 -23.89
N LEU A 48 23.43 -22.01 -24.13
CA LEU A 48 22.80 -23.21 -24.69
C LEU A 48 21.52 -22.73 -25.36
N LEU A 49 21.59 -22.56 -26.68
CA LEU A 49 20.54 -22.49 -27.71
C LEU A 49 20.96 -21.51 -28.83
N SER A 50 22.10 -21.79 -29.48
CA SER A 50 22.38 -21.28 -30.82
C SER A 50 23.06 -22.38 -31.63
N ASN A 51 22.29 -23.02 -32.52
CA ASN A 51 22.62 -23.28 -33.93
C ASN A 51 21.79 -24.43 -34.48
N GLY A 52 21.07 -24.12 -35.55
CA GLY A 52 20.26 -25.03 -36.35
C GLY A 52 19.51 -24.23 -37.40
N ASP A 53 20.25 -23.68 -38.37
CA ASP A 53 19.73 -23.07 -39.60
C ASP A 53 19.03 -24.10 -40.49
N ALA A 54 17.91 -23.72 -41.12
CA ALA A 54 17.79 -23.59 -42.59
C ALA A 54 16.31 -23.57 -43.06
N ASP A 55 15.95 -22.45 -43.69
CA ASP A 55 15.21 -22.31 -44.97
C ASP A 55 13.93 -23.14 -45.25
N SER A 56 12.78 -22.46 -45.36
CA SER A 56 11.97 -22.40 -46.59
C SER A 56 10.57 -21.80 -46.38
N GLY A 57 10.10 -21.02 -47.36
CA GLY A 57 8.69 -21.04 -47.74
C GLY A 57 7.76 -19.97 -47.15
N ARG A 58 7.67 -18.83 -47.83
CA ARG A 58 6.60 -17.83 -47.69
C ARG A 58 5.30 -18.34 -48.34
N ALA A 59 4.22 -18.50 -47.58
CA ALA A 59 2.85 -18.68 -48.09
C ALA A 59 1.82 -18.07 -47.10
N PRO A 60 0.65 -17.58 -47.58
CA PRO A 60 -0.17 -16.61 -46.86
C PRO A 60 -1.13 -17.26 -45.84
N VAL A 61 -1.29 -16.60 -44.68
CA VAL A 61 -2.23 -16.99 -43.63
C VAL A 61 -3.67 -16.64 -44.06
N GLN A 62 -4.48 -17.64 -44.36
CA GLN A 62 -5.93 -17.52 -44.44
C GLN A 62 -6.54 -17.54 -43.02
N ARG A 63 -7.43 -16.58 -42.75
CA ARG A 63 -8.27 -16.54 -41.54
C ARG A 63 -9.33 -17.66 -41.59
N PRO A 64 -9.52 -18.47 -40.54
CA PRO A 64 -10.76 -19.21 -40.40
C PRO A 64 -11.84 -18.37 -39.74
N ALA A 65 -13.03 -18.51 -40.28
CA ALA A 65 -14.26 -17.81 -39.91
C ALA A 65 -14.78 -18.18 -38.51
N SER A 66 -15.53 -17.25 -37.94
CA SER A 66 -16.35 -17.40 -36.73
C SER A 66 -17.22 -18.66 -36.77
N ARG A 67 -17.04 -19.55 -35.78
CA ARG A 67 -18.03 -20.59 -35.47
C ARG A 67 -18.63 -20.28 -34.11
N LYS A 68 -19.92 -19.96 -34.13
CA LYS A 68 -20.78 -19.93 -32.94
C LYS A 68 -20.98 -21.39 -32.51
N GLU A 69 -20.52 -21.76 -31.33
CA GLU A 69 -20.92 -23.01 -30.69
C GLU A 69 -21.51 -22.67 -29.32
N SER A 70 -22.84 -22.69 -29.30
CA SER A 70 -23.67 -22.81 -28.11
C SER A 70 -23.55 -24.23 -27.57
N PHE A 71 -23.17 -24.41 -26.31
CA PHE A 71 -23.33 -25.68 -25.61
C PHE A 71 -24.12 -25.50 -24.32
N ALA A 72 -25.11 -26.39 -24.21
CA ALA A 72 -26.13 -26.47 -23.20
C ALA A 72 -25.60 -26.95 -21.85
N LEU A 73 -26.34 -26.59 -20.81
CA LEU A 73 -26.20 -27.07 -19.44
C LEU A 73 -26.75 -28.50 -19.32
N GLU A 74 -25.87 -29.45 -18.98
CA GLU A 74 -26.18 -30.69 -18.26
C GLU A 74 -25.10 -30.76 -17.16
N GLY A 75 -25.39 -30.89 -15.86
CA GLY A 75 -26.29 -31.85 -15.24
C GLY A 75 -25.47 -33.07 -14.80
N ALA A 76 -24.59 -32.93 -13.79
CA ALA A 76 -23.88 -34.07 -13.20
C ALA A 76 -23.71 -33.91 -11.68
N ALA A 77 -24.37 -34.80 -10.97
CA ALA A 77 -24.27 -35.02 -9.54
C ALA A 77 -23.06 -35.92 -9.20
N GLY A 78 -22.55 -35.78 -7.98
CA GLY A 78 -21.86 -36.85 -7.24
C GLY A 78 -20.33 -36.87 -7.35
N ALA A 79 -19.65 -36.27 -6.38
CA ALA A 79 -18.33 -36.71 -5.93
C ALA A 79 -18.12 -36.27 -4.47
N ASP A 80 -18.19 -37.24 -3.56
CA ASP A 80 -17.82 -37.10 -2.15
C ASP A 80 -16.31 -36.81 -2.02
N GLY A 81 -15.98 -35.66 -1.42
CA GLY A 81 -14.64 -35.32 -0.96
C GLY A 81 -14.56 -35.35 0.58
N PRO A 82 -13.39 -35.60 1.18
CA PRO A 82 -13.26 -35.81 2.61
C PRO A 82 -13.51 -34.51 3.40
N ALA A 83 -14.13 -34.66 4.58
CA ALA A 83 -14.54 -33.60 5.47
C ALA A 83 -13.36 -32.70 5.90
N VAL A 84 -13.57 -31.39 5.78
CA VAL A 84 -12.71 -30.36 6.34
C VAL A 84 -13.13 -30.17 7.79
N GLU A 85 -12.21 -30.34 8.74
CA GLU A 85 -12.50 -30.10 10.17
C GLU A 85 -12.75 -28.60 10.40
N ASP A 86 -13.93 -28.29 10.94
CA ASP A 86 -14.33 -26.95 11.37
C ASP A 86 -13.46 -26.46 12.53
N VAL A 87 -12.63 -25.45 12.28
CA VAL A 87 -11.97 -24.68 13.34
C VAL A 87 -12.96 -23.63 13.84
N PRO A 88 -13.39 -23.65 15.12
CA PRO A 88 -14.39 -22.72 15.62
C PRO A 88 -13.82 -21.29 15.72
N LEU A 89 -14.57 -20.34 15.15
CA LEU A 89 -14.30 -18.90 15.24
C LEU A 89 -14.34 -18.43 16.71
N PRO A 90 -13.43 -17.52 17.14
CA PRO A 90 -13.47 -16.94 18.47
C PRO A 90 -14.73 -16.07 18.66
N ALA A 91 -15.28 -16.09 19.87
CA ALA A 91 -16.50 -15.36 20.21
C ALA A 91 -16.33 -13.83 20.04
N PRO A 92 -17.37 -13.12 19.55
CA PRO A 92 -17.29 -11.69 19.31
C PRO A 92 -17.16 -10.90 20.63
N LEU A 93 -16.17 -10.01 20.68
CA LEU A 93 -16.05 -8.99 21.72
C LEU A 93 -17.25 -8.04 21.63
N ALA A 94 -17.89 -7.76 22.77
CA ALA A 94 -19.11 -6.97 22.85
C ALA A 94 -18.97 -5.60 22.14
N ALA A 95 -19.82 -5.38 21.13
CA ALA A 95 -19.89 -4.13 20.39
C ALA A 95 -20.22 -2.96 21.32
N ARG A 96 -19.43 -1.89 21.26
CA ARG A 96 -19.78 -0.62 21.91
C ARG A 96 -20.91 0.06 21.12
N PRO A 97 -21.92 0.64 21.78
CA PRO A 97 -22.98 1.35 21.07
C PRO A 97 -22.39 2.55 20.31
N ARG A 98 -22.75 2.66 19.02
CA ARG A 98 -22.46 3.85 18.21
C ARG A 98 -23.18 5.02 18.86
N SER A 99 -22.44 6.06 19.24
CA SER A 99 -23.03 7.27 19.78
C SER A 99 -23.73 8.04 18.66
N ASP A 100 -25.03 8.28 18.82
CA ASP A 100 -25.87 9.14 17.97
C ASP A 100 -25.50 10.63 18.15
N SER A 101 -24.23 11.00 17.98
CA SER A 101 -23.88 12.39 17.77
C SER A 101 -24.07 12.68 16.29
N LYS A 102 -24.97 13.63 15.97
CA LYS A 102 -25.10 14.20 14.63
C LYS A 102 -23.70 14.62 14.15
N GLN A 103 -23.05 13.78 13.34
CA GLN A 103 -21.73 14.08 12.78
C GLN A 103 -21.90 15.24 11.80
N GLN A 104 -21.73 16.47 12.27
CA GLN A 104 -21.44 17.58 11.38
C GLN A 104 -20.19 17.21 10.59
N GLN A 105 -20.30 17.14 9.26
CA GLN A 105 -19.16 17.01 8.36
C GLN A 105 -18.27 18.25 8.56
N GLN A 106 -17.33 18.18 9.49
CA GLN A 106 -16.28 19.18 9.60
C GLN A 106 -15.38 19.06 8.38
N ALA A 107 -15.19 20.17 7.68
CA ALA A 107 -14.26 20.26 6.56
C ALA A 107 -12.84 19.89 7.04
N PRO A 108 -12.03 19.21 6.20
CA PRO A 108 -10.65 18.89 6.54
C PRO A 108 -9.88 20.14 6.95
N ARG A 109 -9.01 20.03 7.95
CA ARG A 109 -8.06 21.10 8.27
C ARG A 109 -7.08 21.28 7.10
N GLY A 110 -6.58 22.51 6.94
CA GLY A 110 -5.49 22.82 6.01
C GLY A 110 -4.17 22.16 6.41
N GLU A 111 -3.11 22.40 5.63
CA GLU A 111 -1.81 21.75 5.87
C GLU A 111 -1.24 22.05 7.27
N PRO A 112 -0.62 21.06 7.94
CA PRO A 112 0.09 21.30 9.18
C PRO A 112 1.36 22.14 8.93
N PRO A 113 1.80 22.97 9.90
CA PRO A 113 3.09 23.63 9.83
C PRO A 113 4.23 22.63 9.58
N SER A 114 5.13 22.94 8.64
CA SER A 114 6.25 22.06 8.25
C SER A 114 7.13 21.61 9.43
N ALA A 115 7.32 22.49 10.42
CA ALA A 115 8.06 22.18 11.65
C ALA A 115 7.43 21.07 12.50
N ARG A 116 6.13 20.80 12.36
CA ARG A 116 5.42 19.74 13.10
C ARG A 116 5.53 18.38 12.41
N LEU A 117 5.65 18.36 11.07
CA LEU A 117 5.96 17.14 10.33
C LEU A 117 7.40 16.66 10.57
N SER A 118 8.29 17.56 10.98
CA SER A 118 9.71 17.27 11.19
C SER A 118 10.10 17.01 12.66
N LYS A 119 9.27 17.35 13.65
CA LYS A 119 9.57 17.18 15.08
C LYS A 119 8.43 16.46 15.83
N GLY A 120 8.71 15.25 16.31
CA GLY A 120 7.88 14.50 17.26
C GLY A 120 6.84 13.53 16.67
N GLY A 121 6.83 13.34 15.35
CA GLY A 121 6.04 12.32 14.65
C GLY A 121 4.53 12.42 14.90
N LEU A 122 3.82 11.29 14.81
CA LEU A 122 2.36 11.24 14.98
C LEU A 122 1.88 11.75 16.35
N ASN A 123 2.67 11.56 17.41
CA ASN A 123 2.33 12.02 18.76
C ASN A 123 2.26 13.54 18.86
N ALA A 124 3.26 14.25 18.30
CA ALA A 124 3.26 15.71 18.29
C ALA A 124 2.11 16.30 17.46
N ILE A 125 1.82 15.67 16.32
CA ILE A 125 0.68 16.06 15.46
C ILE A 125 -0.64 15.91 16.22
N SER A 126 -0.83 14.79 16.92
CA SER A 126 -2.08 14.48 17.63
C SER A 126 -2.32 15.38 18.82
N ALA A 127 -1.27 15.65 19.60
CA ALA A 127 -1.35 16.59 20.71
C ALA A 127 -1.72 18.00 20.22
N ALA A 128 -1.12 18.45 19.11
CA ALA A 128 -1.41 19.77 18.53
C ALA A 128 -2.80 19.84 17.88
N ALA A 129 -3.34 18.72 17.40
CA ALA A 129 -4.64 18.66 16.77
C ALA A 129 -5.81 18.50 17.76
N GLY A 130 -5.53 18.22 19.03
CA GLY A 130 -6.54 18.13 20.10
C GLY A 130 -7.36 16.84 20.04
N ASP A 131 -6.70 15.74 19.71
CA ASP A 131 -7.36 14.50 19.35
C ASP A 131 -7.68 13.59 20.54
N THR A 132 -8.81 12.89 20.46
CA THR A 132 -9.27 11.93 21.47
C THR A 132 -9.62 10.60 20.77
N GLY A 133 -8.92 9.51 21.14
CA GLY A 133 -9.18 8.11 20.75
C GLY A 133 -9.48 7.81 19.26
N ARG A 134 -8.45 7.48 18.46
CA ARG A 134 -8.62 7.15 17.03
C ARG A 134 -7.76 5.98 16.56
N ALA A 135 -8.12 5.42 15.40
CA ALA A 135 -7.33 4.44 14.67
C ALA A 135 -6.92 4.95 13.27
N VAL A 136 -5.70 4.63 12.84
CA VAL A 136 -5.26 4.73 11.44
C VAL A 136 -4.92 3.34 10.98
N THR A 137 -5.72 2.81 10.08
CA THR A 137 -5.50 1.51 9.44
C THR A 137 -4.82 1.74 8.11
N VAL A 138 -3.67 1.12 7.87
CA VAL A 138 -2.95 1.20 6.58
C VAL A 138 -2.89 -0.18 5.97
N MET A 139 -3.36 -0.32 4.73
CA MET A 139 -3.49 -1.60 4.06
C MET A 139 -2.86 -1.63 2.67
N ARG A 140 -2.37 -2.80 2.27
CA ARG A 140 -1.96 -3.10 0.89
C ARG A 140 -3.19 -3.45 0.05
N HIS A 141 -3.21 -3.04 -1.22
CA HIS A 141 -4.22 -3.46 -2.19
C HIS A 141 -4.31 -5.00 -2.38
N GLY A 142 -5.41 -5.46 -2.98
CA GLY A 142 -5.64 -6.87 -3.36
C GLY A 142 -4.77 -7.37 -4.52
N HIS A 143 -4.80 -8.69 -4.78
CA HIS A 143 -4.01 -9.35 -5.82
C HIS A 143 -4.26 -8.77 -7.24
N ARG A 144 -3.17 -8.44 -7.96
CA ARG A 144 -3.25 -7.78 -9.27
C ARG A 144 -3.52 -8.76 -10.42
N GLN A 145 -4.08 -8.24 -11.50
CA GLN A 145 -4.37 -9.02 -12.70
C GLN A 145 -3.10 -9.54 -13.39
N ASP A 146 -2.02 -8.77 -13.40
CA ASP A 146 -0.77 -9.17 -14.03
C ASP A 146 0.05 -10.16 -13.19
N GLU A 147 -0.25 -10.28 -11.89
CA GLU A 147 0.24 -11.37 -11.04
C GLU A 147 -0.51 -12.69 -11.31
N LEU A 148 -1.79 -12.60 -11.75
CA LEU A 148 -2.60 -13.76 -12.13
C LEU A 148 -2.27 -14.26 -13.54
N ASP A 149 -2.11 -13.32 -14.48
CA ASP A 149 -1.87 -13.60 -15.90
C ASP A 149 -0.65 -12.80 -16.38
N ALA A 150 0.48 -13.49 -16.53
CA ALA A 150 1.74 -12.91 -16.99
C ALA A 150 1.67 -12.36 -18.43
N THR A 151 0.64 -12.70 -19.21
CA THR A 151 0.46 -12.20 -20.58
C THR A 151 -0.45 -10.97 -20.65
N TRP A 152 -1.13 -10.62 -19.55
CA TRP A 152 -2.09 -9.51 -19.50
C TRP A 152 -1.49 -8.18 -19.98
N SER A 153 -0.22 -7.91 -19.65
CA SER A 153 0.46 -6.66 -20.04
C SER A 153 0.51 -6.45 -21.55
N ARG A 154 0.52 -7.53 -22.35
CA ARG A 154 0.65 -7.48 -23.82
C ARG A 154 -0.58 -6.89 -24.51
N VAL A 155 -1.75 -7.00 -23.88
CA VAL A 155 -3.03 -6.54 -24.44
C VAL A 155 -3.63 -5.37 -23.66
N ALA A 156 -3.08 -5.06 -22.49
CA ALA A 156 -3.56 -3.98 -21.65
C ALA A 156 -3.29 -2.61 -22.29
N THR A 157 -4.28 -1.72 -22.25
CA THR A 157 -4.10 -0.32 -22.66
C THR A 157 -3.15 0.44 -21.73
N ARG A 158 -3.09 0.05 -20.46
CA ARG A 158 -2.23 0.65 -19.42
C ARG A 158 -1.55 -0.45 -18.60
N PRO A 159 -0.53 -1.13 -19.15
CA PRO A 159 0.11 -2.27 -18.50
C PRO A 159 0.81 -1.90 -17.18
N TRP A 160 1.14 -0.63 -16.96
CA TRP A 160 1.74 -0.13 -15.72
C TRP A 160 0.76 0.05 -14.54
N ASP A 161 -0.54 0.10 -14.80
CA ASP A 161 -1.57 0.29 -13.77
C ASP A 161 -2.59 -0.88 -13.75
N PRO A 162 -2.13 -2.08 -13.35
CA PRO A 162 -2.96 -3.27 -13.39
C PRO A 162 -4.15 -3.15 -12.44
N PRO A 163 -5.35 -3.61 -12.86
CA PRO A 163 -6.49 -3.76 -11.96
C PRO A 163 -6.28 -4.93 -11.00
N LEU A 164 -7.21 -5.09 -10.06
CA LEU A 164 -7.38 -6.32 -9.31
C LEU A 164 -7.76 -7.49 -10.23
N SER A 165 -7.16 -8.64 -9.95
CA SER A 165 -7.61 -9.93 -10.47
C SER A 165 -8.95 -10.37 -9.86
N ILE A 166 -9.53 -11.46 -10.36
CA ILE A 166 -10.70 -12.10 -9.74
C ILE A 166 -10.42 -12.44 -8.27
N LYS A 167 -9.25 -13.05 -7.99
CA LYS A 167 -8.77 -13.33 -6.63
C LYS A 167 -8.68 -12.06 -5.79
N GLY A 168 -8.10 -10.99 -6.34
CA GLY A 168 -7.95 -9.71 -5.65
C GLY A 168 -9.27 -9.06 -5.28
N ARG A 169 -10.30 -9.20 -6.13
CA ARG A 169 -11.66 -8.73 -5.80
C ARG A 169 -12.29 -9.54 -4.67
N SER A 170 -12.12 -10.86 -4.65
CA SER A 170 -12.59 -11.71 -3.53
C SER A 170 -11.93 -11.28 -2.23
N GLN A 171 -10.60 -11.15 -2.23
CA GLN A 171 -9.84 -10.68 -1.08
C GLN A 171 -10.32 -9.32 -0.57
N ALA A 172 -10.60 -8.37 -1.47
CA ALA A 172 -11.08 -7.05 -1.10
C ALA A 172 -12.47 -7.07 -0.44
N ARG A 173 -13.36 -7.97 -0.88
CA ARG A 173 -14.68 -8.15 -0.25
C ARG A 173 -14.59 -8.84 1.10
N GLU A 174 -13.77 -9.88 1.20
CA GLU A 174 -13.56 -10.62 2.44
C GLU A 174 -12.98 -9.71 3.53
N VAL A 175 -11.94 -8.92 3.20
CA VAL A 175 -11.33 -8.00 4.17
C VAL A 175 -12.28 -6.85 4.54
N ALA A 176 -13.16 -6.42 3.63
CA ALA A 176 -14.10 -5.35 3.90
C ALA A 176 -15.03 -5.66 5.09
N ALA A 177 -15.42 -6.92 5.26
CA ALA A 177 -16.21 -7.36 6.42
C ALA A 177 -15.46 -7.12 7.73
N ALA A 178 -14.15 -7.43 7.78
CA ALA A 178 -13.31 -7.19 8.95
C ALA A 178 -13.11 -5.68 9.24
N MET A 179 -13.25 -4.81 8.24
CA MET A 179 -13.15 -3.36 8.43
C MET A 179 -14.36 -2.77 9.20
N ARG A 180 -15.49 -3.49 9.30
CA ARG A 180 -16.69 -3.00 10.01
C ARG A 180 -16.42 -2.70 11.48
N ASP A 181 -15.58 -3.51 12.12
CA ASP A 181 -15.26 -3.40 13.55
C ASP A 181 -14.28 -2.25 13.84
N LEU A 182 -13.61 -1.72 12.81
CA LEU A 182 -12.65 -0.62 12.93
C LEU A 182 -13.32 0.76 12.93
N ASN A 183 -14.64 0.83 12.73
CA ASN A 183 -15.43 2.06 12.73
C ASN A 183 -14.81 3.18 11.87
N ILE A 184 -14.40 2.86 10.64
CA ILE A 184 -13.74 3.79 9.73
C ILE A 184 -14.68 4.94 9.36
N ASP A 185 -14.23 6.18 9.58
CA ASP A 185 -14.94 7.39 9.18
C ASP A 185 -14.56 7.84 7.76
N ILE A 186 -13.28 7.70 7.39
CA ILE A 186 -12.71 8.24 6.15
C ILE A 186 -11.78 7.23 5.51
N ILE A 187 -11.97 7.00 4.21
CA ILE A 187 -11.10 6.18 3.37
C ILE A 187 -10.24 7.11 2.52
N VAL A 188 -8.92 6.97 2.60
CA VAL A 188 -7.96 7.68 1.75
C VAL A 188 -7.17 6.65 0.96
N THR A 189 -7.17 6.75 -0.36
CA THR A 189 -6.59 5.72 -1.22
C THR A 189 -5.58 6.28 -2.20
N SER A 190 -4.59 5.45 -2.52
CA SER A 190 -3.71 5.65 -3.66
C SER A 190 -4.50 5.78 -4.97
N PRO A 191 -4.06 6.62 -5.92
CA PRO A 191 -4.78 6.80 -7.17
C PRO A 191 -4.68 5.62 -8.14
N PHE A 192 -3.90 4.59 -7.83
CA PHE A 192 -3.68 3.46 -8.73
C PHE A 192 -4.90 2.54 -8.77
N LYS A 193 -5.22 2.00 -9.95
CA LYS A 193 -6.49 1.31 -10.21
C LYS A 193 -6.76 0.17 -9.22
N ARG A 194 -5.74 -0.60 -8.86
CA ARG A 194 -5.83 -1.67 -7.85
C ARG A 194 -6.23 -1.19 -6.45
N CYS A 195 -5.77 -0.01 -6.03
CA CYS A 195 -6.11 0.57 -4.73
C CYS A 195 -7.51 1.18 -4.76
N LEU A 196 -7.87 1.85 -5.86
CA LEU A 196 -9.24 2.33 -6.10
C LEU A 196 -10.25 1.18 -6.08
N GLN A 197 -9.97 0.06 -6.74
CA GLN A 197 -10.85 -1.11 -6.70
C GLN A 197 -10.91 -1.77 -5.32
N THR A 198 -9.79 -1.84 -4.59
CA THR A 198 -9.78 -2.37 -3.22
C THR A 198 -10.62 -1.50 -2.30
N SER A 199 -10.41 -0.19 -2.33
CA SER A 199 -11.16 0.77 -1.51
C SER A 199 -12.62 0.88 -1.92
N ALA A 200 -12.97 0.64 -3.18
CA ALA A 200 -14.36 0.62 -3.63
C ALA A 200 -15.18 -0.50 -2.95
N GLU A 201 -14.65 -1.73 -2.90
CA GLU A 201 -15.32 -2.86 -2.24
C GLU A 201 -15.50 -2.56 -0.73
N ILE A 202 -14.50 -1.94 -0.09
CA ILE A 202 -14.58 -1.55 1.32
C ILE A 202 -15.59 -0.41 1.54
N ALA A 203 -15.58 0.61 0.66
CA ALA A 203 -16.48 1.74 0.79
C ALA A 203 -17.96 1.33 0.60
N ALA A 204 -18.21 0.35 -0.28
CA ALA A 204 -19.53 -0.25 -0.46
C ALA A 204 -20.00 -0.96 0.82
N GLU A 205 -19.13 -1.80 1.38
CA GLU A 205 -19.41 -2.59 2.57
C GLU A 205 -19.66 -1.74 3.81
N LEU A 206 -18.89 -0.65 3.98
CA LEU A 206 -19.00 0.24 5.12
C LEU A 206 -20.10 1.29 4.97
N GLY A 207 -20.72 1.42 3.79
CA GLY A 207 -21.69 2.49 3.50
C GLY A 207 -21.06 3.88 3.64
N THR A 208 -19.83 4.05 3.14
CA THR A 208 -19.07 5.30 3.30
C THR A 208 -19.85 6.51 2.75
N PRO A 209 -19.94 7.64 3.48
CA PRO A 209 -20.62 8.83 2.99
C PRO A 209 -19.93 9.47 1.78
N GLN A 210 -20.69 10.15 0.91
CA GLN A 210 -20.12 10.95 -0.17
C GLN A 210 -19.15 12.00 0.39
N GLY A 211 -17.96 12.10 -0.20
CA GLY A 211 -16.89 12.99 0.25
C GLY A 211 -15.98 12.41 1.34
N ALA A 212 -16.29 11.23 1.90
CA ALA A 212 -15.44 10.53 2.86
C ALA A 212 -14.54 9.44 2.20
N TRP A 213 -14.53 9.39 0.86
CA TRP A 213 -13.61 8.56 0.08
C TRP A 213 -12.73 9.46 -0.77
N LEU A 214 -11.45 9.56 -0.36
CA LEU A 214 -10.49 10.52 -0.88
C LEU A 214 -9.36 9.82 -1.63
N VAL A 215 -8.83 10.46 -2.67
CA VAL A 215 -7.70 9.95 -3.46
C VAL A 215 -6.49 10.85 -3.25
N ASP A 216 -5.33 10.26 -2.95
CA ASP A 216 -4.11 11.03 -2.65
C ASP A 216 -2.85 10.42 -3.29
N TRP A 217 -2.16 11.21 -4.13
CA TRP A 217 -0.83 10.93 -4.64
C TRP A 217 0.22 10.69 -3.55
N GLY A 218 0.05 11.26 -2.35
CA GLY A 218 0.91 10.96 -1.20
C GLY A 218 0.94 9.47 -0.84
N LEU A 219 -0.05 8.70 -1.29
CA LEU A 219 -0.19 7.26 -1.12
C LEU A 219 0.08 6.47 -2.41
N SER A 220 0.57 7.08 -3.50
CA SER A 220 1.02 6.33 -4.68
C SER A 220 2.15 5.38 -4.32
N GLU A 221 2.27 4.28 -5.06
CA GLU A 221 3.46 3.41 -4.97
C GLU A 221 4.73 4.25 -5.15
N VAL A 222 5.87 3.73 -4.70
CA VAL A 222 7.16 4.36 -4.97
C VAL A 222 7.28 4.61 -6.47
N CYS A 223 7.37 5.88 -6.84
CA CYS A 223 7.30 6.34 -8.22
C CYS A 223 8.66 6.19 -8.91
N ASP A 224 9.21 4.98 -8.88
CA ASP A 224 10.43 4.58 -9.56
C ASP A 224 10.07 3.61 -10.70
N PRO A 225 10.64 3.76 -11.92
CA PRO A 225 10.44 2.81 -13.02
C PRO A 225 10.69 1.35 -12.62
N ARG A 226 11.70 1.09 -11.77
CA ARG A 226 12.08 -0.26 -11.31
C ARG A 226 11.03 -0.89 -10.40
N VAL A 227 10.24 -0.06 -9.71
CA VAL A 227 9.15 -0.50 -8.84
C VAL A 227 7.84 -0.57 -9.62
N LEU A 228 7.47 0.51 -10.31
CA LEU A 228 6.22 0.58 -11.09
C LEU A 228 6.20 -0.43 -12.25
N MET A 229 7.34 -0.72 -12.87
CA MET A 229 7.47 -1.68 -13.98
C MET A 229 8.11 -3.00 -13.56
N HIS A 230 8.19 -3.29 -12.26
CA HIS A 230 8.75 -4.55 -11.80
C HIS A 230 8.05 -5.74 -12.48
N GLY A 231 8.85 -6.67 -13.04
CA GLY A 231 8.35 -7.81 -13.81
C GLY A 231 7.86 -7.49 -15.22
N ARG A 232 8.01 -6.24 -15.71
CA ARG A 232 7.49 -5.77 -17.00
C ARG A 232 8.55 -4.99 -17.82
N PRO A 233 9.58 -5.69 -18.34
CA PRO A 233 10.65 -5.03 -19.10
C PRO A 233 10.13 -4.37 -20.40
N ASP A 234 9.05 -4.90 -20.96
CA ASP A 234 8.33 -4.36 -22.13
C ASP A 234 7.78 -2.95 -21.89
N CYS A 235 7.49 -2.57 -20.65
CA CYS A 235 6.89 -1.27 -20.32
C CYS A 235 7.90 -0.17 -19.96
N VAL A 236 9.17 -0.54 -19.73
CA VAL A 236 10.21 0.39 -19.22
C VAL A 236 10.48 1.54 -20.18
N HIS A 237 10.33 1.32 -21.49
CA HIS A 237 10.55 2.37 -22.49
C HIS A 237 9.55 3.54 -22.40
N MET A 238 8.41 3.36 -21.70
CA MET A 238 7.41 4.41 -21.47
C MET A 238 7.78 5.32 -20.30
N ALA A 239 8.68 4.89 -19.41
CA ALA A 239 9.13 5.59 -18.21
C ALA A 239 10.16 6.71 -18.47
N LYS A 240 10.03 7.45 -19.58
CA LYS A 240 11.02 8.47 -19.96
C LYS A 240 10.87 9.72 -19.09
N ARG A 241 11.75 9.92 -18.10
CA ARG A 241 12.08 11.16 -17.33
C ARG A 241 11.04 12.31 -17.37
N ARG A 242 9.77 12.01 -17.17
CA ARG A 242 8.66 12.95 -17.14
C ARG A 242 7.92 12.75 -15.83
N PRO A 243 7.35 13.81 -15.23
CA PRO A 243 6.49 13.71 -14.06
C PRO A 243 5.46 12.59 -14.24
N VAL A 244 5.16 11.84 -13.17
CA VAL A 244 4.33 10.63 -13.25
C VAL A 244 2.94 10.93 -13.81
N ASP A 245 2.33 12.03 -13.38
CA ASP A 245 1.04 12.54 -13.86
C ASP A 245 1.02 12.85 -15.37
N ALA A 246 2.15 13.25 -15.96
CA ALA A 246 2.23 13.59 -17.38
C ALA A 246 2.10 12.39 -18.33
N TRP A 247 2.25 11.15 -17.84
CA TRP A 247 2.21 9.94 -18.69
C TRP A 247 1.41 8.79 -18.11
N MET A 248 1.28 8.68 -16.78
CA MET A 248 0.60 7.57 -16.09
C MET A 248 -0.81 7.32 -16.63
N TRP A 249 -1.55 8.39 -16.93
CA TRP A 249 -2.88 8.31 -17.53
C TRP A 249 -3.01 9.12 -18.81
N GLY A 250 -1.92 9.20 -19.60
CA GLY A 250 -1.91 9.97 -20.84
C GLY A 250 -2.01 11.48 -20.62
N GLY A 251 -1.56 11.99 -19.46
CA GLY A 251 -1.64 13.40 -19.10
C GLY A 251 -2.97 13.82 -18.47
N ALA A 252 -3.89 12.88 -18.21
CA ALA A 252 -5.12 13.15 -17.49
C ALA A 252 -4.83 13.61 -16.04
N THR A 253 -5.60 14.59 -15.58
CA THR A 253 -5.62 15.05 -14.20
C THR A 253 -6.12 13.95 -13.25
N MET A 254 -5.92 14.12 -11.94
CA MET A 254 -6.45 13.16 -10.95
C MET A 254 -7.98 13.03 -11.05
N GLN A 255 -8.69 14.14 -11.28
CA GLN A 255 -10.14 14.11 -11.41
C GLN A 255 -10.58 13.31 -12.63
N GLU A 256 -9.96 13.55 -13.79
CA GLU A 256 -10.25 12.79 -15.01
C GLU A 256 -9.89 11.31 -14.86
N ALA A 257 -8.79 10.98 -14.16
CA ALA A 257 -8.43 9.60 -13.88
C ALA A 257 -9.45 8.89 -12.98
N ILE A 258 -9.99 9.59 -11.99
CA ILE A 258 -11.10 9.10 -11.17
C ILE A 258 -12.35 8.89 -12.02
N ASP A 259 -12.69 9.82 -12.90
CA ASP A 259 -13.86 9.69 -13.78
C ASP A 259 -13.71 8.50 -14.74
N MET A 260 -12.52 8.30 -15.30
CA MET A 260 -12.19 7.11 -16.09
C MET A 260 -12.31 5.82 -15.26
N PHE A 261 -11.86 5.82 -14.01
CA PHE A 261 -12.02 4.69 -13.11
C PHE A 261 -13.49 4.37 -12.89
N VAL A 262 -14.29 5.39 -12.52
CA VAL A 262 -15.73 5.27 -12.29
C VAL A 262 -16.43 4.71 -13.53
N GLN A 263 -16.12 5.26 -14.72
CA GLN A 263 -16.67 4.75 -15.97
C GLN A 263 -16.26 3.29 -16.24
N SER A 264 -15.01 2.92 -15.95
CA SER A 264 -14.50 1.56 -16.16
C SER A 264 -15.08 0.52 -15.21
N CYS A 265 -15.68 0.96 -14.11
CA CYS A 265 -16.30 0.09 -13.11
C CYS A 265 -17.81 0.35 -13.01
N VAL A 266 -18.43 1.08 -13.95
CA VAL A 266 -19.83 1.54 -13.84
C VAL A 266 -20.84 0.42 -13.67
N GLU A 267 -20.55 -0.79 -14.15
CA GLU A 267 -21.39 -1.98 -13.95
C GLU A 267 -21.25 -2.59 -12.55
N GLN A 268 -20.11 -2.38 -11.90
CA GLN A 268 -19.80 -2.82 -10.52
C GLN A 268 -20.14 -1.74 -9.48
N LEU A 269 -20.05 -0.46 -9.88
CA LEU A 269 -20.42 0.71 -9.09
C LEU A 269 -21.93 1.03 -8.96
N PRO A 270 -22.94 0.39 -9.58
CA PRO A 270 -24.34 0.72 -9.32
C PRO A 270 -24.73 0.44 -7.86
N ALA A 271 -24.02 -0.50 -7.21
CA ALA A 271 -24.10 -0.74 -5.76
C ALA A 271 -23.39 0.34 -4.92
N LEU A 272 -22.48 1.11 -5.53
CA LEU A 272 -21.76 2.22 -4.91
C LEU A 272 -22.43 3.54 -5.30
N SER A 273 -23.32 4.04 -4.45
CA SER A 273 -23.97 5.34 -4.61
C SER A 273 -23.05 6.55 -4.36
N ILE A 274 -21.74 6.32 -4.27
CA ILE A 274 -20.72 7.31 -3.93
C ILE A 274 -19.57 7.30 -4.93
N ARG A 275 -18.87 8.43 -5.01
CA ARG A 275 -17.67 8.59 -5.84
C ARG A 275 -16.48 9.03 -5.00
N PRO A 276 -15.28 8.51 -5.28
CA PRO A 276 -14.07 9.05 -4.69
C PRO A 276 -13.84 10.47 -5.20
N VAL A 277 -13.20 11.31 -4.40
CA VAL A 277 -12.81 12.67 -4.79
C VAL A 277 -11.33 12.92 -4.53
N PRO A 278 -10.64 13.73 -5.35
CA PRO A 278 -9.26 14.13 -5.07
C PRO A 278 -9.14 14.77 -3.68
N ARG A 279 -8.13 14.37 -2.88
CA ARG A 279 -7.81 15.09 -1.65
C ARG A 279 -7.29 16.48 -2.02
N PRO A 280 -7.83 17.57 -1.44
CA PRO A 280 -7.32 18.91 -1.67
C PRO A 280 -5.80 19.00 -1.38
N GLY A 281 -5.06 19.62 -2.30
CA GLY A 281 -3.61 19.79 -2.18
C GLY A 281 -2.78 18.53 -2.49
N SER A 282 -3.39 17.43 -2.92
CA SER A 282 -2.64 16.24 -3.35
C SER A 282 -1.76 16.55 -4.57
N GLN A 283 -0.48 16.18 -4.51
CA GLN A 283 0.50 16.43 -5.57
C GLN A 283 1.26 15.14 -5.91
N PRO A 284 1.54 14.89 -7.21
CA PRO A 284 2.30 13.71 -7.62
C PRO A 284 3.72 13.75 -7.03
N PRO A 285 4.27 12.60 -6.62
CA PRO A 285 5.67 12.53 -6.22
C PRO A 285 6.61 12.78 -7.41
N PRO A 286 7.89 13.10 -7.15
CA PRO A 286 8.89 13.18 -8.19
C PRO A 286 9.02 11.85 -8.95
N TYR A 287 9.45 11.91 -10.21
CA TYR A 287 9.67 10.73 -11.04
C TYR A 287 11.02 10.84 -11.79
N PRO A 288 11.98 9.92 -11.58
CA PRO A 288 11.92 8.79 -10.64
C PRO A 288 12.02 9.24 -9.17
N GLU A 289 11.38 8.48 -8.29
CA GLU A 289 11.47 8.64 -6.83
C GLU A 289 12.43 7.60 -6.24
N ALA A 290 13.34 8.02 -5.36
CA ALA A 290 14.14 7.08 -4.59
C ALA A 290 13.27 6.37 -3.54
N LEU A 291 13.50 5.08 -3.29
CA LEU A 291 12.76 4.29 -2.29
C LEU A 291 12.67 5.01 -0.94
N GLU A 292 13.81 5.49 -0.42
CA GLU A 292 13.88 6.25 0.83
C GLU A 292 12.98 7.49 0.84
N ALA A 293 12.94 8.24 -0.27
CA ALA A 293 12.08 9.42 -0.40
C ALA A 293 10.58 9.03 -0.41
N GLY A 294 10.25 7.89 -1.02
CA GLY A 294 8.91 7.31 -0.98
C GLY A 294 8.48 6.91 0.44
N LEU A 295 9.35 6.22 1.19
CA LEU A 295 9.10 5.86 2.58
C LEU A 295 8.85 7.09 3.46
N GLN A 296 9.68 8.14 3.29
CA GLN A 296 9.51 9.41 4.00
C GLN A 296 8.22 10.15 3.57
N ARG A 297 7.84 10.08 2.29
CA ARG A 297 6.58 10.63 1.80
C ARG A 297 5.37 9.93 2.43
N TYR A 298 5.40 8.61 2.60
CA TYR A 298 4.33 7.89 3.29
C TYR A 298 4.15 8.37 4.73
N GLY A 299 5.24 8.45 5.51
CA GLY A 299 5.19 8.94 6.88
C GLY A 299 4.64 10.37 6.99
N ARG A 300 5.10 11.28 6.11
CA ARG A 300 4.57 12.66 6.04
C ARG A 300 3.09 12.70 5.66
N THR A 301 2.68 11.90 4.68
CA THR A 301 1.29 11.84 4.23
C THR A 301 0.37 11.38 5.36
N VAL A 302 0.72 10.30 6.07
CA VAL A 302 -0.08 9.81 7.20
C VAL A 302 -0.18 10.86 8.32
N GLN A 303 0.91 11.56 8.64
CA GLN A 303 0.89 12.68 9.58
C GLN A 303 -0.04 13.82 9.12
N GLN A 304 -0.03 14.18 7.83
CA GLN A 304 -0.94 15.17 7.26
C GLN A 304 -2.41 14.71 7.35
N LEU A 305 -2.69 13.43 7.12
CA LEU A 305 -4.04 12.88 7.23
C LEU A 305 -4.56 12.93 8.67
N VAL A 306 -3.73 12.52 9.64
CA VAL A 306 -4.05 12.61 11.07
C VAL A 306 -4.33 14.05 11.51
N TRP A 307 -3.59 15.02 10.95
CA TRP A 307 -3.83 16.43 11.18
C TRP A 307 -5.13 16.93 10.53
N ALA A 308 -5.37 16.54 9.28
CA ALA A 308 -6.51 17.00 8.48
C ALA A 308 -7.85 16.52 9.04
N PHE A 309 -7.87 15.34 9.67
CA PHE A 309 -9.06 14.67 10.16
C PHE A 309 -8.95 14.35 11.65
N PRO A 310 -9.02 15.38 12.51
CA PRO A 310 -8.94 15.19 13.95
C PRO A 310 -10.10 14.32 14.46
N GLY A 311 -9.80 13.40 15.37
CA GLY A 311 -10.78 12.50 15.99
C GLY A 311 -11.48 11.52 15.04
N LYS A 312 -10.99 11.33 13.81
CA LYS A 312 -11.55 10.40 12.82
C LYS A 312 -10.72 9.12 12.71
N ASN A 313 -11.41 7.99 12.54
CA ASN A 313 -10.78 6.72 12.19
C ASN A 313 -10.53 6.68 10.69
N LEU A 314 -9.26 6.50 10.31
CA LEU A 314 -8.84 6.55 8.92
C LEU A 314 -8.51 5.16 8.40
N LEU A 315 -8.95 4.86 7.18
CA LEU A 315 -8.44 3.75 6.39
C LEU A 315 -7.58 4.31 5.25
N VAL A 316 -6.34 3.85 5.15
CA VAL A 316 -5.36 4.22 4.14
C VAL A 316 -5.12 3.01 3.24
N VAL A 317 -5.62 3.04 2.00
CA VAL A 317 -5.45 1.95 1.04
C VAL A 317 -4.32 2.28 0.06
N SER A 318 -3.18 1.59 0.22
CA SER A 318 -1.93 1.88 -0.45
C SER A 318 -1.22 0.58 -0.90
N HIS A 319 0.11 0.54 -0.80
CA HIS A 319 0.98 -0.54 -1.28
C HIS A 319 1.80 -1.14 -0.13
N GLY A 320 2.53 -2.22 -0.42
CA GLY A 320 3.31 -2.95 0.59
C GLY A 320 4.34 -2.06 1.30
N GLU A 321 5.06 -1.23 0.56
CA GLU A 321 6.08 -0.31 1.13
C GLU A 321 5.47 0.78 2.00
N CYS A 322 4.21 1.16 1.75
CA CYS A 322 3.51 2.12 2.61
C CYS A 322 3.17 1.50 3.97
N VAL A 323 2.65 0.26 3.98
CA VAL A 323 2.42 -0.49 5.23
C VAL A 323 3.73 -0.65 5.99
N ARG A 324 4.81 -1.04 5.31
CA ARG A 324 6.14 -1.16 5.92
C ARG A 324 6.62 0.14 6.54
N ALA A 325 6.58 1.24 5.79
CA ALA A 325 7.01 2.56 6.27
C ALA A 325 6.25 2.99 7.53
N VAL A 326 4.94 2.74 7.56
CA VAL A 326 4.08 3.16 8.68
C VAL A 326 4.30 2.30 9.92
N VAL A 327 4.46 0.98 9.77
CA VAL A 327 4.79 0.11 10.90
C VAL A 327 6.19 0.42 11.44
N ASN A 328 7.20 0.59 10.57
CA ASN A 328 8.56 0.95 10.99
C ASN A 328 8.64 2.33 11.68
N MET A 329 7.74 3.26 11.34
CA MET A 329 7.63 4.54 12.05
C MET A 329 7.20 4.37 13.51
N MET A 330 6.45 3.30 13.82
CA MET A 330 5.97 3.00 15.17
C MET A 330 6.88 2.05 15.92
N GLU A 331 7.30 0.97 15.25
CA GLU A 331 8.14 -0.08 15.80
C GLU A 331 9.43 -0.17 14.98
N PRO A 332 10.39 0.76 15.16
CA PRO A 332 11.62 0.82 14.35
C PRO A 332 12.55 -0.38 14.55
N LYS A 333 12.27 -1.24 15.52
CA LYS A 333 12.98 -2.50 15.80
C LYS A 333 12.36 -3.71 15.10
N CYS A 334 11.21 -3.54 14.46
CA CYS A 334 10.56 -4.60 13.70
C CYS A 334 11.13 -4.68 12.29
N GLU A 335 11.57 -5.86 11.88
CA GLU A 335 11.88 -6.15 10.48
C GLU A 335 10.65 -6.79 9.81
N ILE A 336 10.02 -6.03 8.91
CA ILE A 336 8.82 -6.49 8.19
C ILE A 336 9.23 -7.21 6.90
N PHE A 337 9.25 -8.53 6.94
CA PHE A 337 9.69 -9.34 5.82
C PHE A 337 8.59 -9.58 4.78
N GLU A 338 7.30 -9.60 5.17
CA GLU A 338 6.18 -9.84 4.24
C GLU A 338 4.96 -8.96 4.55
N VAL A 339 4.34 -8.42 3.49
CA VAL A 339 3.02 -7.78 3.55
C VAL A 339 2.18 -8.43 2.47
N ARG A 340 1.23 -9.29 2.83
CA ARG A 340 0.33 -9.95 1.87
C ARG A 340 -0.62 -8.95 1.23
N HIS A 341 -1.18 -9.31 0.07
CA HIS A 341 -2.30 -8.56 -0.49
C HIS A 341 -3.44 -8.50 0.52
N VAL A 342 -4.14 -7.36 0.57
CA VAL A 342 -5.11 -6.99 1.62
C VAL A 342 -4.59 -7.02 3.06
N GLY A 343 -3.29 -7.24 3.26
CA GLY A 343 -2.68 -7.17 4.58
C GLY A 343 -2.66 -5.73 5.10
N TYR A 344 -2.93 -5.55 6.40
CA TYR A 344 -3.10 -4.23 7.00
C TYR A 344 -2.48 -4.11 8.39
N ALA A 345 -2.14 -2.89 8.80
CA ALA A 345 -1.69 -2.57 10.13
C ALA A 345 -2.60 -1.51 10.74
N VAL A 346 -2.98 -1.67 12.01
CA VAL A 346 -3.81 -0.70 12.74
C VAL A 346 -2.92 0.03 13.73
N LEU A 347 -2.83 1.34 13.59
CA LEU A 347 -2.24 2.22 14.60
C LEU A 347 -3.38 2.77 15.47
N GLN A 348 -3.26 2.64 16.79
CA GLN A 348 -4.24 3.14 17.75
C GLN A 348 -3.64 4.30 18.54
N TYR A 349 -4.35 5.42 18.62
CA TYR A 349 -4.00 6.55 19.47
C TYR A 349 -4.64 6.39 20.85
N ASN A 350 -3.80 6.30 21.88
CA ASN A 350 -4.21 6.38 23.27
C ASN A 350 -4.10 7.81 23.75
N ASP A 351 -5.24 8.46 24.02
CA ASP A 351 -5.28 9.82 24.53
C ASP A 351 -4.62 9.91 25.92
N PRO A 352 -3.56 10.71 26.09
CA PRO A 352 -2.89 10.89 27.38
C PRO A 352 -3.79 11.31 28.54
N ALA A 353 -4.93 11.97 28.26
CA ALA A 353 -5.89 12.39 29.29
C ALA A 353 -6.78 11.24 29.79
N THR A 354 -6.90 10.16 29.02
CA THR A 354 -7.75 9.00 29.35
C THR A 354 -6.97 7.70 29.51
N ALA A 355 -5.69 7.68 29.12
CA ALA A 355 -4.81 6.54 29.33
C ALA A 355 -4.65 6.28 30.83
N ALA A 356 -4.78 5.01 31.23
CA ALA A 356 -4.44 4.56 32.58
C ALA A 356 -3.02 5.01 32.95
N GLU A 357 -2.76 5.26 34.23
CA GLU A 357 -1.47 5.82 34.70
C GLU A 357 -0.25 4.98 34.30
N ASP A 358 -0.45 3.68 34.02
CA ASP A 358 0.53 2.67 33.60
C ASP A 358 0.51 2.35 32.09
N GLY A 359 -0.42 2.92 31.33
CA GLY A 359 -0.61 2.63 29.90
C GLY A 359 0.29 3.44 28.97
N HIS A 360 0.63 2.86 27.81
CA HIS A 360 1.32 3.58 26.72
C HIS A 360 0.49 4.80 26.29
N ARG A 361 1.09 6.00 26.35
CA ARG A 361 0.48 7.27 25.91
C ARG A 361 0.87 7.57 24.47
N GLY A 362 -0.11 7.88 23.63
CA GLY A 362 0.10 8.18 22.22
C GLY A 362 -0.15 6.99 21.29
N TRP A 363 0.37 7.08 20.06
CA TRP A 363 0.19 6.06 19.04
C TRP A 363 0.94 4.78 19.37
N LYS A 364 0.30 3.64 19.15
CA LYS A 364 0.92 2.32 19.18
C LYS A 364 0.40 1.45 18.05
N LEU A 365 1.17 0.45 17.65
CA LEU A 365 0.64 -0.63 16.81
C LEU A 365 -0.38 -1.43 17.64
N ALA A 366 -1.56 -1.69 17.09
CA ALA A 366 -2.62 -2.41 17.81
C ALA A 366 -2.37 -3.92 17.86
N SER A 367 -1.73 -4.47 16.82
CA SER A 367 -1.37 -5.88 16.73
C SER A 367 -0.18 -6.17 17.66
N SER A 368 -0.34 -7.18 18.53
CA SER A 368 0.74 -7.64 19.41
C SER A 368 1.65 -8.66 18.73
N GLU A 369 1.16 -9.36 17.71
CA GLU A 369 1.89 -10.43 17.03
C GLU A 369 1.93 -10.23 15.51
N GLY A 370 3.03 -10.66 14.89
CA GLY A 370 3.20 -10.65 13.45
C GLY A 370 2.36 -11.73 12.76
N GLY A 371 1.64 -11.36 11.71
CA GLY A 371 0.94 -12.27 10.81
C GLY A 371 -0.59 -12.27 10.92
N GLU A 372 -1.17 -11.81 12.03
CA GLU A 372 -2.63 -11.81 12.27
C GLU A 372 -3.41 -11.11 11.15
N THR A 373 -2.85 -10.03 10.63
CA THR A 373 -3.47 -9.17 9.61
C THR A 373 -2.80 -9.29 8.25
N GLY A 374 -2.06 -10.39 8.00
CA GLY A 374 -1.29 -10.58 6.77
C GLY A 374 -0.04 -9.68 6.65
N VAL A 375 0.38 -9.03 7.74
CA VAL A 375 1.63 -8.29 7.86
C VAL A 375 2.54 -9.07 8.80
N PHE A 376 3.71 -9.49 8.33
CA PHE A 376 4.62 -10.35 9.08
C PHE A 376 5.92 -9.62 9.40
N TRP A 377 6.30 -9.63 10.68
CA TRP A 377 7.54 -9.03 11.16
C TRP A 377 8.23 -9.91 12.20
N LEU A 378 9.52 -9.66 12.38
CA LEU A 378 10.34 -10.19 13.47
C LEU A 378 10.86 -9.02 14.31
N TRP A 379 11.00 -9.24 15.60
CA TRP A 379 11.73 -8.31 16.47
C TRP A 379 13.22 -8.59 16.32
N GLU A 380 14.05 -7.56 16.19
CA GLU A 380 15.49 -7.75 16.40
C GLU A 380 15.72 -8.14 17.87
N ASP A 381 16.24 -9.35 18.08
CA ASP A 381 16.72 -9.79 19.40
C ASP A 381 17.78 -8.79 19.89
N SER A 382 17.50 -8.20 21.04
CA SER A 382 18.29 -7.12 21.66
C SER A 382 19.62 -7.59 22.24
#